data_AF-A0A4C1VAF9-F1
#
_entry.id   AF-A0A4C1VAF9-F1
#
_cell.length_a   1.000
_cell.length_b   1.000
_cell.length_c   1.000
_cell.angle_alpha   90.00
_cell.angle_beta   90.00
_cell.angle_gamma   90.00
#
_symmetry.space_group_name_H-M   'P 1'
#
loop_
_entity.id
_entity.type
_entity.pdbx_description
1 polymer ?
#
loop_
_entity_poly.entity_id
_entity_poly.type
_entity_poly.pdbx_seq_one_letter_code
_entity_poly.pdbx_strand_id
1 'polypeptide(L)'
;MAHSITKSGFQMATATSLHHNDKYQKQHFLIVMNLDCLSAIETIQNASAQNLFRSPYRWLVFYDCRGNETEHPAYQLLLSSPLLVSSDVTLARRLADDIFQLIEIHKPSDNESIVETARGWYNHTKFYGVTGPRELFRRRKNLMLHPLTMINVVVDSNSSIEHIPKEDRLEPHFDSLTKICWIIVHLGFQMLNATPRYTFASSFGYKNEFGQWNGAINLLMTHQGDLATSCLPTHDRSEVVTFTEMVAKTEVAFIFRQPPLSYVVSIYALPFSKNVWIASIVCIIVSGLTLFLATKWESNVHKSPTQPDGTLGDAFLLTMSAVCQQGCVLEPKKISGRMIVLFMFTALMALYAAYSANIVVLLRAPSHAITSLQKLYDSKITLAANDVDYNHFLLKVSNKKYSNHRET
;
A
#
# COMPACT_ATOMS: atom_id res chain seq x y z
N MET A 1 17.46 24.91 25.20
CA MET A 1 16.83 25.73 24.14
C MET A 1 15.70 26.58 24.69
N ALA A 2 14.60 26.02 25.22
CA ALA A 2 13.55 26.83 25.90
C ALA A 2 14.11 27.74 27.02
N HIS A 3 15.08 27.22 27.79
CA HIS A 3 15.75 27.96 28.87
C HIS A 3 16.78 29.02 28.40
N SER A 4 17.26 28.95 27.14
CA SER A 4 18.14 29.99 26.55
C SER A 4 17.33 31.08 25.85
N ILE A 5 16.15 30.74 25.34
CA ILE A 5 15.18 31.66 24.73
C ILE A 5 14.56 32.55 25.82
N THR A 6 14.20 32.03 27.00
CA THR A 6 13.72 32.89 28.11
C THR A 6 14.77 33.88 28.62
N LYS A 7 16.07 33.58 28.48
CA LYS A 7 17.16 34.52 28.83
C LYS A 7 17.33 35.66 27.82
N SER A 8 16.75 35.57 26.63
CA SER A 8 16.84 36.57 25.54
C SER A 8 15.62 37.50 25.46
N GLY A 9 14.79 37.57 26.52
CA GLY A 9 13.67 38.52 26.60
C GLY A 9 12.31 37.96 26.18
N PHE A 10 12.18 36.64 25.99
CA PHE A 10 10.90 36.00 25.68
C PHE A 10 10.13 35.60 26.96
N GLN A 11 8.84 35.93 27.02
CA GLN A 11 7.90 35.29 27.95
C GLN A 11 7.25 34.10 27.27
N MET A 12 7.52 32.89 27.77
CA MET A 12 6.91 31.66 27.29
C MET A 12 5.70 31.34 28.17
N ALA A 13 4.49 31.44 27.61
CA ALA A 13 3.28 31.00 28.28
C ALA A 13 2.86 29.64 27.71
N THR A 14 2.89 28.61 28.54
CA THR A 14 2.26 27.32 28.24
C THR A 14 0.75 27.47 28.45
N ALA A 15 -0.04 27.28 27.39
CA ALA A 15 -1.49 27.21 27.52
C ALA A 15 -1.86 26.07 28.51
N THR A 16 -2.61 26.41 29.54
CA THR A 16 -3.03 25.49 30.61
C THR A 16 -4.08 24.49 30.10
N SER A 17 -3.87 23.21 30.43
CA SER A 17 -4.71 22.00 30.21
C SER A 17 -4.54 21.29 28.84
N LEU A 18 -4.36 19.96 28.72
CA LEU A 18 -4.49 18.80 29.63
C LEU A 18 -3.34 17.78 29.46
N HIS A 19 -2.89 17.25 30.61
CA HIS A 19 -2.23 15.95 30.91
C HIS A 19 -1.00 15.40 30.13
N HIS A 20 0.13 15.54 30.84
CA HIS A 20 1.02 14.51 31.42
C HIS A 20 2.08 13.71 30.62
N ASN A 21 3.28 13.78 31.21
CA ASN A 21 4.49 12.96 31.18
C ASN A 21 5.39 13.00 29.93
N ASP A 22 6.50 13.72 30.10
CA ASP A 22 7.75 13.74 29.31
C ASP A 22 7.63 13.96 27.79
N LYS A 23 6.85 14.95 27.34
CA LYS A 23 6.39 15.01 25.94
C LYS A 23 6.08 16.42 25.42
N TYR A 24 7.05 17.33 25.34
CA TYR A 24 6.81 18.59 24.62
C TYR A 24 6.88 18.35 23.09
N GLN A 25 5.75 18.02 22.46
CA GLN A 25 5.64 18.12 21.01
C GLN A 25 5.80 19.61 20.64
N LYS A 26 6.87 19.94 19.91
CA LYS A 26 7.26 21.33 19.59
C LYS A 26 6.13 22.18 18.96
N GLN A 27 5.14 21.52 18.35
CA GLN A 27 3.91 22.12 17.82
C GLN A 27 3.06 22.90 18.85
N HIS A 28 3.27 22.68 20.15
CA HIS A 28 2.52 23.40 21.19
C HIS A 28 3.16 24.72 21.62
N PHE A 29 4.39 25.03 21.18
CA PHE A 29 5.02 26.31 21.53
C PHE A 29 4.43 27.45 20.70
N LEU A 30 3.96 28.48 21.40
CA LEU A 30 3.65 29.79 20.85
C LEU A 30 4.71 30.77 21.36
N ILE A 31 5.40 31.40 20.42
CA ILE A 31 6.40 32.43 20.70
C ILE A 31 5.72 33.78 20.53
N VAL A 32 5.73 34.58 21.60
CA VAL A 32 5.13 35.91 21.60
C VAL A 32 6.25 36.94 21.60
N MET A 33 6.16 37.91 20.69
CA MET A 33 7.13 38.98 20.56
C MET A 33 6.41 40.30 20.34
N ASN A 34 6.95 41.39 20.88
CA ASN A 34 6.53 42.74 20.53
C ASN A 34 7.65 43.41 19.72
N LEU A 35 7.34 43.93 18.53
CA LEU A 35 8.30 44.61 17.67
C LEU A 35 8.81 45.93 18.25
N ASP A 36 8.03 46.56 19.14
CA ASP A 36 8.39 47.84 19.75
C ASP A 36 9.47 47.68 20.85
N CYS A 37 9.79 46.44 21.24
CA CYS A 37 10.84 46.17 22.23
C CYS A 37 12.24 46.35 21.61
N LEU A 38 13.16 46.94 22.38
CA LEU A 38 14.56 47.18 21.97
C LEU A 38 15.30 45.88 21.56
N SER A 39 14.93 44.72 22.13
CA SER A 39 15.52 43.42 21.81
C SER A 39 14.88 42.71 20.60
N ALA A 40 13.86 43.29 19.95
CA ALA A 40 13.13 42.62 18.86
C ALA A 40 14.02 42.33 17.65
N ILE A 41 14.94 43.23 17.31
CA ILE A 41 15.87 43.08 16.19
C ILE A 41 16.81 41.89 16.40
N GLU A 42 17.48 41.83 17.55
CA GLU A 42 18.37 40.72 17.92
C GLU A 42 17.59 39.39 17.95
N THR A 43 16.36 39.45 18.44
CA THR A 43 15.46 38.31 18.51
C THR A 43 15.12 37.74 17.14
N ILE A 44 14.76 38.59 16.17
CA ILE A 44 14.45 38.17 14.80
C ILE A 44 15.68 37.58 14.12
N GLN A 45 16.86 38.18 14.29
CA GLN A 45 18.11 37.66 13.74
C GLN A 45 18.44 36.27 14.29
N ASN A 46 18.33 36.10 15.61
CA ASN A 46 18.59 34.81 16.26
C ASN A 46 17.55 33.75 15.86
N ALA A 47 16.28 34.14 15.76
CA ALA A 47 15.21 33.26 15.30
C ALA A 47 15.40 32.82 13.84
N SER A 48 15.83 33.73 12.97
CA SER A 48 16.17 33.44 11.58
C SER A 48 17.36 32.49 11.49
N ALA A 49 18.46 32.76 12.21
CA ALA A 49 19.66 31.93 12.22
C ALA A 49 19.39 30.50 12.73
N GLN A 50 18.46 30.34 13.67
CA GLN A 50 18.07 29.03 14.22
C GLN A 50 16.89 28.37 13.49
N ASN A 51 16.43 28.93 12.36
CA ASN A 51 15.27 28.43 11.60
C ASN A 51 13.98 28.31 12.43
N LEU A 52 13.79 29.17 13.43
CA LEU A 52 12.63 29.12 14.33
C LEU A 52 11.33 29.63 13.71
N PHE A 53 11.38 30.22 12.51
CA PHE A 53 10.17 30.55 11.75
C PHE A 53 9.57 29.33 11.03
N ARG A 54 10.33 28.25 10.84
CA ARG A 54 9.83 27.04 10.19
C ARG A 54 8.92 26.23 11.12
N SER A 55 8.04 25.42 10.54
CA SER A 55 7.26 24.41 11.28
C SER A 55 8.18 23.58 12.19
N PRO A 56 7.79 23.32 13.46
CA PRO A 56 6.44 23.42 14.02
C PRO A 56 6.20 24.63 14.93
N TYR A 57 7.06 25.66 14.91
CA TYR A 57 6.93 26.81 15.81
C TYR A 57 5.87 27.80 15.32
N ARG A 58 5.13 28.38 16.27
CA ARG A 58 4.10 29.39 16.01
C ARG A 58 4.48 30.72 16.62
N TRP A 59 4.23 31.81 15.90
CA TRP A 59 4.62 33.16 16.31
C TRP A 59 3.41 34.09 16.35
N LEU A 60 3.27 34.82 17.44
CA LEU A 60 2.38 35.96 17.57
C LEU A 60 3.22 37.22 17.80
N VAL A 61 3.18 38.13 16.83
CA VAL A 61 4.04 39.31 16.81
C VAL A 61 3.19 40.56 16.93
N PHE A 62 3.34 41.29 18.03
CA PHE A 62 2.65 42.56 18.25
C PHE A 62 3.38 43.71 17.56
N TYR A 63 2.61 44.64 17.00
CA TYR A 63 3.11 45.82 16.31
C TYR A 63 2.18 47.02 16.52
N ASP A 64 2.69 48.13 17.06
CA ASP A 64 1.92 49.36 17.25
C ASP A 64 2.21 50.38 16.13
N CYS A 65 1.24 50.58 15.22
CA CYS A 65 1.36 51.46 14.05
C CYS A 65 1.16 52.96 14.35
N ARG A 66 1.42 53.45 15.57
CA ARG A 66 1.22 54.89 15.89
C ARG A 66 2.15 55.85 15.13
N GLY A 67 3.15 55.33 14.40
CA GLY A 67 3.97 56.06 13.43
C GLY A 67 3.82 55.49 12.00
N ASN A 68 4.42 56.14 11.00
CA ASN A 68 4.40 55.67 9.60
C ASN A 68 4.84 54.20 9.50
N GLU A 69 3.96 53.34 8.94
CA GLU A 69 4.13 51.88 8.90
C GLU A 69 5.46 51.41 8.28
N THR A 70 6.08 52.25 7.46
CA THR A 70 7.29 51.96 6.69
C THR A 70 8.60 52.21 7.43
N GLU A 71 8.61 52.86 8.59
CA GLU A 71 9.87 53.30 9.24
C GLU A 71 10.32 52.41 10.40
N HIS A 72 9.54 51.42 10.83
CA HIS A 72 9.94 50.58 11.97
C HIS A 72 11.00 49.53 11.56
N PRO A 73 12.27 49.63 12.05
CA PRO A 73 13.37 48.81 11.57
C PRO A 73 13.17 47.31 11.88
N ALA A 74 12.57 46.98 13.03
CA ALA A 74 12.26 45.59 13.38
C ALA A 74 11.17 44.98 12.47
N TYR A 75 10.22 45.79 11.98
CA TYR A 75 9.19 45.33 11.06
C TYR A 75 9.81 45.02 9.70
N GLN A 76 10.62 45.92 9.16
CA GLN A 76 11.35 45.67 7.90
C GLN A 76 12.24 44.42 7.98
N LEU A 77 12.92 44.21 9.12
CA LEU A 77 13.73 43.01 9.35
C LEU A 77 12.88 41.73 9.40
N LEU A 78 11.71 41.79 10.01
CA LEU A 78 10.77 40.66 9.99
C LEU A 78 10.31 40.36 8.57
N LEU A 79 10.00 41.40 7.78
CA LEU A 79 9.61 41.24 6.37
C LEU A 79 10.77 40.72 5.50
N SER A 80 12.04 40.99 5.84
CA SER A 80 13.19 40.43 5.13
C SER A 80 13.58 39.01 5.58
N SER A 81 12.99 38.51 6.67
CA SER A 81 13.23 37.17 7.19
C SER A 81 12.59 36.07 6.31
N PRO A 82 13.08 34.81 6.39
CA PRO A 82 12.60 33.69 5.58
C PRO A 82 11.24 33.14 6.07
N LEU A 83 10.20 33.96 5.94
CA LEU A 83 8.83 33.64 6.33
C LEU A 83 8.11 32.78 5.28
N LEU A 84 8.63 31.59 5.00
CA LEU A 84 8.15 30.70 3.94
C LEU A 84 6.74 30.13 4.22
N VAL A 85 6.18 29.42 3.25
CA VAL A 85 4.84 28.80 3.27
C VAL A 85 4.55 27.94 4.51
N SER A 86 5.56 27.32 5.12
CA SER A 86 5.41 26.51 6.34
C SER A 86 5.43 27.32 7.65
N SER A 87 5.69 28.62 7.59
CA SER A 87 5.94 29.48 8.76
C SER A 87 4.64 30.02 9.37
N ASP A 88 4.27 29.61 10.58
CA ASP A 88 3.04 30.06 11.22
C ASP A 88 3.27 31.36 12.02
N VAL A 89 3.26 32.49 11.31
CA VAL A 89 3.50 33.82 11.88
C VAL A 89 2.26 34.69 11.71
N THR A 90 1.73 35.19 12.83
CA THR A 90 0.58 36.10 12.89
C THR A 90 1.02 37.43 13.50
N LEU A 91 0.82 38.51 12.75
CA LEU A 91 1.00 39.88 13.19
C LEU A 91 -0.28 40.36 13.89
N ALA A 92 -0.16 40.90 15.10
CA ALA A 92 -1.21 41.61 15.82
C ALA A 92 -0.95 43.12 15.70
N ARG A 93 -1.54 43.74 14.67
CA ARG A 93 -1.41 45.16 14.37
C ARG A 93 -2.38 45.98 15.21
N ARG A 94 -1.89 46.93 16.00
CA ARG A 94 -2.75 47.82 16.80
C ARG A 94 -3.33 48.92 15.91
N LEU A 95 -4.66 49.03 15.85
CA LEU A 95 -5.38 50.06 15.09
C LEU A 95 -5.87 51.21 15.99
N ALA A 96 -6.27 50.87 17.22
CA ALA A 96 -6.71 51.81 18.25
C ALA A 96 -6.26 51.29 19.62
N ASP A 97 -6.48 52.05 20.69
CA ASP A 97 -6.01 51.69 22.04
C ASP A 97 -6.33 50.24 22.41
N ASP A 98 -7.53 49.77 22.07
CA ASP A 98 -8.06 48.47 22.46
C ASP A 98 -8.35 47.51 21.28
N ILE A 99 -7.96 47.86 20.04
CA ILE A 99 -8.33 47.07 18.86
C ILE A 99 -7.07 46.60 18.12
N PHE A 100 -6.93 45.28 18.02
CA PHE A 100 -5.86 44.62 17.26
C PHE A 100 -6.43 43.89 16.03
N GLN A 101 -5.84 44.12 14.88
CA GLN A 101 -6.08 43.33 13.68
C GLN A 101 -5.06 42.19 13.62
N LEU A 102 -5.54 40.95 13.48
CA LEU A 102 -4.70 39.78 13.30
C LEU A 102 -4.50 39.50 11.82
N ILE A 103 -3.24 39.47 11.38
CA ILE A 103 -2.82 39.30 9.99
C ILE A 103 -1.81 38.15 9.92
N GLU A 104 -2.13 37.08 9.22
CA GLU A 104 -1.15 36.04 8.90
C GLU A 104 -0.24 36.54 7.78
N ILE A 105 1.08 36.35 7.94
CA ILE A 105 2.09 36.76 6.96
C ILE A 105 2.94 35.57 6.52
N HIS A 106 3.21 35.48 5.23
CA HIS A 106 4.14 34.51 4.65
C HIS A 106 4.58 34.93 3.25
N LYS A 107 5.57 34.22 2.71
CA LYS A 107 6.03 34.33 1.33
C LYS A 107 6.02 32.95 0.66
N PRO A 108 5.69 32.87 -0.64
CA PRO A 108 5.89 31.63 -1.39
C PRO A 108 7.39 31.27 -1.50
N SER A 109 8.26 32.28 -1.62
CA SER A 109 9.72 32.15 -1.70
C SER A 109 10.43 33.36 -1.09
N ASP A 110 11.72 33.24 -0.76
CA ASP A 110 12.51 34.31 -0.16
C ASP A 110 12.56 35.58 -1.02
N ASN A 111 12.50 35.41 -2.35
CA ASN A 111 12.53 36.50 -3.33
C ASN A 111 11.16 37.08 -3.67
N GLU A 112 10.07 36.47 -3.19
CA GLU A 112 8.72 36.93 -3.49
C GLU A 112 8.19 37.88 -2.41
N SER A 113 7.17 38.66 -2.78
CA SER A 113 6.52 39.58 -1.86
C SER A 113 5.72 38.83 -0.79
N ILE A 114 5.49 39.53 0.33
CA ILE A 114 4.72 38.98 1.44
C ILE A 114 3.24 38.97 1.09
N VAL A 115 2.61 37.85 1.37
CA VAL A 115 1.17 37.65 1.31
C VAL A 115 0.61 37.85 2.72
N GLU A 116 -0.17 38.91 2.88
CA GLU A 116 -0.90 39.23 4.10
C GLU A 116 -2.33 38.71 4.01
N THR A 117 -2.79 37.98 5.04
CA THR A 117 -4.17 37.48 5.11
C THR A 117 -4.80 37.88 6.44
N ALA A 118 -5.82 38.73 6.39
CA ALA A 118 -6.55 39.14 7.59
C ALA A 118 -7.32 37.94 8.20
N ARG A 119 -7.12 37.67 9.49
CA ARG A 119 -7.73 36.56 10.23
C ARG A 119 -8.80 36.98 11.21
N GLY A 120 -8.83 38.25 11.58
CA GLY A 120 -9.84 38.75 12.48
C GLY A 120 -9.39 39.98 13.24
N TRP A 121 -10.26 40.40 14.14
CA TRP A 121 -10.08 41.59 14.96
C TRP A 121 -10.29 41.20 16.41
N TYR A 122 -9.43 41.68 17.30
CA TYR A 122 -9.53 41.46 18.73
C TYR A 122 -9.77 42.80 19.42
N ASN A 123 -10.87 42.89 20.16
CA ASN A 123 -11.19 44.06 20.98
C ASN A 123 -11.32 43.58 22.42
N HIS A 124 -10.20 43.52 23.18
CA HIS A 124 -9.90 43.06 24.56
C HIS A 124 -10.83 42.04 25.28
N THR A 125 -12.12 42.10 25.03
CA THR A 125 -13.20 41.24 25.49
C THR A 125 -13.61 40.17 24.47
N LYS A 126 -13.48 40.41 23.16
CA LYS A 126 -13.95 39.49 22.12
C LYS A 126 -13.01 39.43 20.91
N PHE A 127 -12.89 38.21 20.36
CA PHE A 127 -12.25 37.96 19.07
C PHE A 127 -13.32 37.77 17.99
N TYR A 128 -13.25 38.59 16.95
CA TYR A 128 -14.06 38.51 15.74
C TYR A 128 -13.21 37.84 14.65
N GLY A 129 -13.31 36.52 14.56
CA GLY A 129 -12.57 35.72 13.58
C GLY A 129 -13.20 35.72 12.20
N VAL A 130 -12.36 35.68 11.16
CA VAL A 130 -12.80 35.41 9.79
C VAL A 130 -13.04 33.90 9.64
N THR A 131 -14.23 33.53 9.19
CA THR A 131 -14.60 32.14 8.90
C THR A 131 -13.71 31.56 7.80
N GLY A 132 -13.06 30.44 8.08
CA GLY A 132 -12.18 29.77 7.13
C GLY A 132 -11.50 28.53 7.71
N PRO A 133 -10.79 27.75 6.88
CA PRO A 133 -10.10 26.54 7.31
C PRO A 133 -9.01 26.84 8.36
N ARG A 134 -8.93 25.98 9.38
CA ARG A 134 -7.97 26.11 10.50
C ARG A 134 -6.58 25.60 10.15
N GLU A 135 -6.46 24.80 9.10
CA GLU A 135 -5.22 24.17 8.69
C GLU A 135 -4.38 25.10 7.82
N LEU A 136 -3.11 25.29 8.18
CA LEU A 136 -2.17 26.18 7.48
C LEU A 136 -2.05 25.82 5.98
N PHE A 137 -1.89 24.53 5.68
CA PHE A 137 -1.72 24.04 4.31
C PHE A 137 -2.95 24.30 3.42
N ARG A 138 -4.16 24.33 3.99
CA ARG A 138 -5.38 24.65 3.23
C ARG A 138 -5.46 26.14 2.91
N ARG A 139 -5.02 26.99 3.83
CA ARG A 139 -4.98 28.44 3.63
C ARG A 139 -3.91 28.87 2.63
N ARG A 140 -2.78 28.16 2.61
CA ARG A 140 -1.61 28.48 1.78
C ARG A 140 -1.46 27.54 0.58
N LYS A 141 -2.60 27.15 0.00
CA LYS A 141 -2.63 26.27 -1.16
C LYS A 141 -2.08 26.94 -2.42
N ASN A 142 -2.14 28.27 -2.53
CA ASN A 142 -1.68 28.98 -3.73
C ASN A 142 -0.22 29.43 -3.57
N LEU A 143 0.68 28.88 -4.40
CA LEU A 143 2.10 29.23 -4.45
C LEU A 143 2.44 30.31 -5.47
N MET A 144 1.44 31.00 -6.04
CA MET A 144 1.62 32.18 -6.90
C MET A 144 2.55 31.90 -8.10
N LEU A 145 2.44 30.71 -8.69
CA LEU A 145 3.27 30.24 -9.80
C LEU A 145 4.76 30.06 -9.46
N HIS A 146 5.12 30.00 -8.17
CA HIS A 146 6.47 29.66 -7.74
C HIS A 146 6.94 28.34 -8.39
N PRO A 147 8.13 28.29 -9.00
CA PRO A 147 8.62 27.08 -9.65
C PRO A 147 8.98 26.00 -8.63
N LEU A 148 8.37 24.82 -8.74
CA LEU A 148 8.73 23.64 -7.97
C LEU A 148 9.34 22.59 -8.88
N THR A 149 10.49 22.04 -8.47
CA THR A 149 11.26 21.08 -9.27
C THR A 149 11.06 19.66 -8.74
N MET A 150 10.42 18.82 -9.55
CA MET A 150 10.29 17.38 -9.26
C MET A 150 11.43 16.57 -9.89
N ILE A 151 12.01 15.66 -9.12
CA ILE A 151 13.06 14.74 -9.56
C ILE A 151 12.41 13.40 -9.89
N ASN A 152 12.56 12.96 -11.14
CA ASN A 152 12.01 11.70 -11.62
C ASN A 152 13.10 10.67 -11.84
N VAL A 153 12.91 9.47 -11.28
CA VAL A 153 13.89 8.40 -11.42
C VAL A 153 13.58 7.58 -12.66
N VAL A 154 14.51 7.56 -13.62
CA VAL A 154 14.41 6.76 -14.85
C VAL A 154 15.52 5.73 -14.81
N VAL A 155 15.15 4.46 -14.88
CA VAL A 155 16.07 3.31 -14.74
C VAL A 155 15.98 2.39 -15.95
N ASP A 156 14.78 2.19 -16.50
CA ASP A 156 14.59 1.15 -17.53
C ASP A 156 15.03 1.63 -18.92
N SER A 157 14.55 2.78 -19.37
CA SER A 157 14.86 3.30 -20.72
C SER A 157 15.04 4.81 -20.74
N ASN A 158 16.08 5.27 -21.45
CA ASN A 158 16.30 6.69 -21.68
C ASN A 158 15.20 7.34 -22.53
N SER A 159 14.43 6.56 -23.32
CA SER A 159 13.25 7.07 -24.05
C SER A 159 12.19 7.65 -23.10
N SER A 160 12.09 7.12 -21.87
CA SER A 160 11.15 7.62 -20.85
C SER A 160 11.34 9.09 -20.53
N ILE A 161 12.57 9.63 -20.66
CA ILE A 161 12.88 11.05 -20.43
C ILE A 161 12.08 11.95 -21.39
N GLU A 162 11.85 11.51 -22.63
CA GLU A 162 11.07 12.26 -23.60
C GLU A 162 9.56 12.02 -23.49
N HIS A 163 9.16 10.79 -23.15
CA HIS A 163 7.76 10.39 -23.10
C HIS A 163 7.04 10.88 -21.84
N ILE A 164 7.72 10.93 -20.69
CA ILE A 164 7.11 11.35 -19.41
C ILE A 164 6.55 12.78 -19.49
N PRO A 165 7.31 13.81 -19.94
CA PRO A 165 6.79 15.17 -20.01
C PRO A 165 5.72 15.38 -21.08
N LYS A 166 5.69 14.54 -22.13
CA LYS A 166 4.69 14.60 -23.22
C LYS A 166 3.37 13.93 -22.84
N GLU A 167 3.37 13.09 -21.81
CA GLU A 167 2.20 12.31 -21.36
C GLU A 167 1.53 11.50 -22.49
N ASP A 168 2.33 11.05 -23.46
CA ASP A 168 1.86 10.39 -24.68
C ASP A 168 1.41 8.93 -24.48
N ARG A 169 1.67 8.37 -23.29
CA ARG A 169 1.36 6.99 -22.89
C ARG A 169 2.03 5.94 -23.78
N LEU A 170 3.12 6.31 -24.45
CA LEU A 170 3.94 5.37 -25.21
C LEU A 170 4.82 4.54 -24.24
N GLU A 171 5.15 3.33 -24.69
CA GLU A 171 6.01 2.39 -23.97
C GLU A 171 5.63 2.20 -22.48
N PRO A 172 4.38 1.84 -22.16
CA PRO A 172 3.90 1.80 -20.77
C PRO A 172 4.64 0.79 -19.88
N HIS A 173 5.40 -0.13 -20.48
CA HIS A 173 6.20 -1.13 -19.78
C HIS A 173 7.49 -0.57 -19.18
N PHE A 174 8.01 0.56 -19.69
CA PHE A 174 9.19 1.22 -19.13
C PHE A 174 8.82 2.27 -18.08
N ASP A 175 9.53 2.25 -16.95
CA ASP A 175 9.47 3.22 -15.86
C ASP A 175 8.04 3.50 -15.39
N SER A 176 7.21 2.45 -15.36
CA SER A 176 5.77 2.54 -15.06
C SER A 176 5.48 3.25 -13.73
N LEU A 177 6.28 2.97 -12.69
CA LEU A 177 6.16 3.63 -11.39
C LEU A 177 6.41 5.14 -11.50
N THR A 178 7.43 5.55 -12.24
CA THR A 178 7.76 6.96 -12.45
C THR A 178 6.71 7.67 -13.28
N LYS A 179 6.14 7.03 -14.31
CA LYS A 179 5.00 7.57 -15.07
C LYS A 179 3.78 7.80 -14.17
N ILE A 180 3.48 6.88 -13.24
CA ILE A 180 2.38 7.04 -12.27
C ILE A 180 2.68 8.19 -11.30
N CYS A 181 3.87 8.22 -10.69
CA CYS A 181 4.23 9.26 -9.76
C CYS A 181 4.31 10.65 -10.42
N TRP A 182 4.72 10.72 -11.69
CA TRP A 182 4.70 11.95 -12.47
C TRP A 182 3.31 12.59 -12.45
N ILE A 183 2.28 11.82 -12.84
CA ILE A 183 0.90 12.29 -12.92
C ILE A 183 0.43 12.80 -11.56
N ILE A 184 0.71 12.05 -10.49
CA ILE A 184 0.29 12.41 -9.13
C ILE A 184 0.92 13.74 -8.69
N VAL A 185 2.23 13.91 -8.92
CA VAL A 185 2.95 15.12 -8.52
C VAL A 185 2.59 16.30 -9.41
N HIS A 186 2.42 16.09 -10.71
CA HIS A 186 1.96 17.12 -11.64
C HIS A 186 0.59 17.67 -11.22
N LEU A 187 -0.36 16.79 -10.88
CA LEU A 187 -1.65 17.19 -10.29
C LEU A 187 -1.46 17.92 -8.95
N GLY A 188 -0.54 17.48 -8.10
CA GLY A 188 -0.20 18.16 -6.86
C GLY A 188 0.29 19.60 -7.08
N PHE A 189 1.14 19.83 -8.08
CA PHE A 189 1.63 21.16 -8.43
C PHE A 189 0.52 22.04 -9.01
N GLN A 190 -0.38 21.49 -9.83
CA GLN A 190 -1.57 22.19 -10.30
C GLN A 190 -2.50 22.58 -9.14
N MET A 191 -2.71 21.66 -8.19
CA MET A 191 -3.48 21.95 -6.98
C MET A 191 -2.84 23.07 -6.16
N LEU A 192 -1.51 23.17 -6.16
CA LEU A 192 -0.78 24.21 -5.45
C LEU A 192 -0.64 25.53 -6.24
N ASN A 193 -1.15 25.60 -7.47
CA ASN A 193 -0.90 26.70 -8.40
C ASN A 193 0.60 27.06 -8.51
N ALA A 194 1.44 26.03 -8.63
CA ALA A 194 2.89 26.13 -8.78
C ALA A 194 3.32 25.90 -10.24
N THR A 195 4.44 26.49 -10.65
CA THR A 195 4.99 26.22 -11.98
C THR A 195 5.81 24.92 -11.94
N PRO A 196 5.43 23.86 -12.69
CA PRO A 196 6.16 22.60 -12.67
C PRO A 196 7.51 22.74 -13.38
N ARG A 197 8.60 22.39 -12.69
CA ARG A 197 9.91 22.08 -13.27
C ARG A 197 10.24 20.63 -13.01
N TYR A 198 11.09 20.04 -13.84
CA TYR A 198 11.45 18.64 -13.70
C TYR A 198 12.91 18.39 -14.03
N THR A 199 13.47 17.40 -13.34
CA THR A 199 14.80 16.85 -13.60
C THR A 199 14.72 15.33 -13.52
N PHE A 200 15.73 14.66 -14.09
CA PHE A 200 15.79 13.20 -14.11
C PHE A 200 17.03 12.71 -13.35
N ALA A 201 16.86 11.60 -12.64
CA ALA A 201 17.92 10.90 -11.95
C ALA A 201 18.00 9.46 -12.48
N SER A 202 19.23 8.94 -12.63
CA SER A 202 19.47 7.57 -13.07
C SER A 202 19.32 6.52 -11.95
N SER A 203 19.13 6.95 -10.71
CA SER A 203 18.94 6.04 -9.56
C SER A 203 18.14 6.70 -8.45
N PHE A 204 17.49 5.86 -7.62
CA PHE A 204 16.68 6.32 -6.48
C PHE A 204 17.49 6.97 -5.36
N GLY A 205 18.79 6.69 -5.31
CA GLY A 205 19.69 7.15 -4.26
C GLY A 205 20.07 6.05 -3.29
N TYR A 206 21.35 5.68 -3.37
CA TYR A 206 22.01 4.64 -2.59
C TYR A 206 23.32 5.19 -2.05
N LYS A 207 23.72 4.71 -0.86
CA LYS A 207 25.02 5.04 -0.29
C LYS A 207 26.11 4.25 -1.02
N ASN A 208 27.15 4.93 -1.46
CA ASN A 208 28.38 4.28 -1.93
C ASN A 208 29.19 3.73 -0.73
N GLU A 209 30.32 3.09 -0.99
CA GLU A 209 31.21 2.54 0.04
C GLU A 209 31.74 3.61 1.01
N PHE A 210 31.80 4.86 0.56
CA PHE A 210 32.20 6.03 1.35
C PHE A 210 31.04 6.70 2.11
N GLY A 211 29.83 6.12 2.06
CA GLY A 211 28.64 6.64 2.74
C GLY A 211 27.96 7.84 2.07
N GLN A 212 28.41 8.26 0.88
CA GLN A 212 27.82 9.37 0.12
C GLN A 212 26.62 8.88 -0.69
N TRP A 213 25.57 9.70 -0.73
CA TRP A 213 24.38 9.44 -1.50
C TRP A 213 24.57 9.79 -2.98
N ASN A 214 23.94 9.01 -3.87
CA ASN A 214 23.82 9.34 -5.29
C ASN A 214 22.33 9.57 -5.68
N GLY A 215 22.08 9.72 -6.98
CA GLY A 215 20.74 9.71 -7.55
C GLY A 215 19.80 10.78 -6.99
N ALA A 216 18.51 10.44 -6.89
CA ALA A 216 17.48 11.37 -6.44
C ALA A 216 17.69 11.89 -5.01
N ILE A 217 18.19 11.06 -4.09
CA ILE A 217 18.50 11.51 -2.72
C ILE A 217 19.61 12.57 -2.73
N ASN A 218 20.66 12.41 -3.53
CA ASN A 218 21.72 13.42 -3.63
C ASN A 218 21.20 14.74 -4.21
N LEU A 219 20.34 14.66 -5.23
CA LEU A 219 19.72 15.86 -5.83
C LEU A 219 18.84 16.62 -4.82
N LEU A 220 18.13 15.90 -3.94
CA LEU A 220 17.39 16.51 -2.83
C LEU A 220 18.32 17.14 -1.79
N MET A 221 19.38 16.43 -1.38
CA MET A 221 20.34 16.92 -0.38
C MET A 221 21.13 18.15 -0.85
N THR A 222 21.39 18.23 -2.17
CA THR A 222 22.10 19.36 -2.78
C THR A 222 21.17 20.49 -3.24
N HIS A 223 19.88 20.43 -2.88
CA HIS A 223 18.86 21.43 -3.24
C HIS A 223 18.72 21.67 -4.75
N GLN A 224 18.95 20.63 -5.57
CA GLN A 224 18.74 20.67 -7.03
C GLN A 224 17.31 20.28 -7.43
N GLY A 225 16.50 19.81 -6.48
CA GLY A 225 15.06 19.64 -6.64
C GLY A 225 14.34 19.67 -5.30
N ASP A 226 13.04 19.90 -5.34
CA ASP A 226 12.19 20.12 -4.17
C ASP A 226 11.47 18.84 -3.71
N LEU A 227 11.19 17.94 -4.66
CA LEU A 227 10.47 16.69 -4.42
C LEU A 227 11.02 15.58 -5.31
N ALA A 228 11.31 14.40 -4.77
CA ALA A 228 11.62 13.22 -5.57
C ALA A 228 10.42 12.29 -5.70
N THR A 229 10.24 11.72 -6.89
CA THR A 229 9.21 10.72 -7.17
C THR A 229 9.74 9.29 -7.00
N SER A 230 8.83 8.34 -6.82
CA SER A 230 9.12 6.90 -6.87
C SER A 230 10.12 6.36 -5.82
N CYS A 231 10.38 7.08 -4.72
CA CYS A 231 11.33 6.63 -3.69
C CYS A 231 10.64 5.92 -2.53
N LEU A 232 11.11 4.71 -2.19
CA LEU A 232 10.60 3.96 -1.06
C LEU A 232 11.28 4.34 0.27
N PRO A 233 10.49 4.46 1.35
CA PRO A 233 11.01 4.82 2.65
C PRO A 233 11.83 3.67 3.23
N THR A 234 13.08 3.97 3.57
CA THR A 234 13.96 3.09 4.32
C THR A 234 14.50 3.89 5.51
N HIS A 235 14.93 3.19 6.56
CA HIS A 235 15.49 3.86 7.76
C HIS A 235 16.62 4.83 7.37
N ASP A 236 17.61 4.34 6.61
CA ASP A 236 18.75 5.15 6.17
C ASP A 236 18.36 6.39 5.36
N ARG A 237 17.32 6.29 4.50
CA ARG A 237 16.84 7.45 3.73
C ARG A 237 16.06 8.42 4.61
N SER A 238 15.29 7.92 5.58
CA SER A 238 14.50 8.77 6.49
C SER A 238 15.34 9.65 7.40
N GLU A 239 16.62 9.33 7.60
CA GLU A 239 17.57 10.17 8.34
C GLU A 239 17.98 11.44 7.57
N VAL A 240 17.92 11.41 6.23
CA VAL A 240 18.40 12.50 5.36
C VAL A 240 17.30 13.20 4.58
N VAL A 241 16.19 12.53 4.30
CA VAL A 241 15.02 13.10 3.60
C VAL A 241 13.73 12.81 4.36
N THR A 242 12.77 13.72 4.22
CA THR A 242 11.42 13.55 4.77
C THR A 242 10.50 12.96 3.71
N PHE A 243 9.78 11.89 4.05
CA PHE A 243 8.81 11.26 3.16
C PHE A 243 7.41 11.83 3.39
N THR A 244 6.65 11.98 2.31
CA THR A 244 5.21 12.21 2.40
C THR A 244 4.48 10.92 2.77
N GLU A 245 3.19 11.03 3.09
CA GLU A 245 2.34 9.86 3.20
C GLU A 245 2.30 9.10 1.87
N MET A 246 2.31 7.77 1.94
CA MET A 246 2.30 6.93 0.75
C MET A 246 0.94 7.00 0.06
N VAL A 247 0.93 7.51 -1.18
CA VAL A 247 -0.29 7.64 -1.99
C VAL A 247 -0.89 6.27 -2.35
N ALA A 248 -0.03 5.24 -2.47
CA ALA A 248 -0.43 3.87 -2.74
C ALA A 248 0.35 2.90 -1.85
N LYS A 249 -0.31 1.80 -1.48
CA LYS A 249 0.32 0.71 -0.74
C LYS A 249 1.20 -0.10 -1.71
N THR A 250 2.49 -0.17 -1.41
CA THR A 250 3.45 -0.98 -2.18
C THR A 250 3.71 -2.30 -1.46
N GLU A 251 3.42 -3.41 -2.13
CA GLU A 251 3.73 -4.76 -1.63
C GLU A 251 4.55 -5.52 -2.68
N VAL A 252 5.52 -6.30 -2.21
CA VAL A 252 6.29 -7.20 -3.05
C VAL A 252 5.59 -8.56 -3.07
N ALA A 253 5.25 -9.05 -4.25
CA ALA A 253 4.59 -10.33 -4.44
C ALA A 253 5.35 -11.21 -5.43
N PHE A 254 5.32 -12.52 -5.20
CA PHE A 254 5.80 -13.50 -6.17
C PHE A 254 4.66 -13.90 -7.09
N ILE A 255 4.88 -13.75 -8.40
CA ILE A 255 3.91 -14.16 -9.42
C ILE A 255 4.48 -15.41 -10.09
N PHE A 256 3.73 -16.50 -10.04
CA PHE A 256 4.09 -17.75 -10.69
C PHE A 256 2.84 -18.47 -11.21
N ARG A 257 3.03 -19.32 -12.22
CA ARG A 257 1.95 -20.18 -12.72
C ARG A 257 1.75 -21.33 -11.75
N GLN A 258 0.54 -21.47 -11.20
CA GLN A 258 0.21 -22.56 -10.28
C GLN A 258 0.40 -23.93 -10.96
N PRO A 259 1.08 -24.89 -10.31
CA PRO A 259 1.23 -26.24 -10.87
C PRO A 259 -0.12 -26.98 -10.86
N PRO A 260 -0.35 -27.91 -11.81
CA PRO A 260 -1.58 -28.69 -11.85
C PRO A 260 -1.68 -29.64 -10.65
N LEU A 261 -2.90 -29.88 -10.17
CA LEU A 261 -3.18 -30.73 -8.99
C LEU A 261 -2.68 -32.18 -9.14
N SER A 262 -2.64 -32.68 -10.39
CA SER A 262 -2.17 -34.03 -10.72
C SER A 262 -0.71 -34.31 -10.38
N TYR A 263 0.11 -33.27 -10.22
CA TYR A 263 1.52 -33.43 -9.86
C TYR A 263 1.72 -33.61 -8.35
N VAL A 264 0.70 -33.30 -7.54
CA VAL A 264 0.85 -33.14 -6.08
C VAL A 264 0.08 -34.21 -5.29
N VAL A 265 -1.00 -34.77 -5.84
CA VAL A 265 -1.87 -35.73 -5.13
C VAL A 265 -2.35 -36.84 -6.08
N SER A 266 -2.63 -38.03 -5.53
CA SER A 266 -3.33 -39.09 -6.27
C SER A 266 -4.74 -38.65 -6.65
N ILE A 267 -4.89 -38.25 -7.92
CA ILE A 267 -6.14 -37.73 -8.52
C ILE A 267 -7.27 -38.74 -8.59
N TYR A 268 -6.98 -40.04 -8.43
CA TYR A 268 -7.97 -41.10 -8.60
C TYR A 268 -8.90 -41.27 -7.38
N ALA A 269 -8.46 -40.86 -6.19
CA ALA A 269 -9.27 -40.95 -4.96
C ALA A 269 -10.09 -39.67 -4.68
N LEU A 270 -9.70 -38.54 -5.28
CA LEU A 270 -10.31 -37.22 -5.13
C LEU A 270 -11.71 -37.01 -5.75
N PRO A 271 -12.18 -37.75 -6.78
CA PRO A 271 -13.45 -37.47 -7.44
C PRO A 271 -14.68 -37.61 -6.55
N PHE A 272 -14.57 -38.45 -5.51
CA PHE A 272 -15.61 -38.70 -4.52
C PHE A 272 -15.09 -38.46 -3.12
N SER A 273 -15.94 -37.89 -2.27
CA SER A 273 -15.65 -37.77 -0.85
C SER A 273 -15.64 -39.16 -0.18
N LYS A 274 -15.01 -39.27 1.00
CA LYS A 274 -14.99 -40.53 1.77
C LYS A 274 -16.40 -41.11 1.97
N ASN A 275 -17.39 -40.25 2.24
CA ASN A 275 -18.77 -40.67 2.44
C ASN A 275 -19.38 -41.25 1.15
N VAL A 276 -19.09 -40.67 -0.01
CA VAL A 276 -19.58 -41.16 -1.31
C VAL A 276 -18.89 -42.48 -1.70
N TRP A 277 -17.61 -42.65 -1.37
CA TRP A 277 -16.92 -43.93 -1.53
C TRP A 277 -17.57 -45.03 -0.70
N ILE A 278 -17.83 -44.76 0.59
CA ILE A 278 -18.52 -45.70 1.48
C ILE A 278 -19.93 -46.01 0.97
N ALA A 279 -20.70 -44.99 0.59
CA ALA A 279 -22.04 -45.16 0.04
C ALA A 279 -22.04 -45.98 -1.26
N SER A 280 -21.06 -45.77 -2.14
CA SER A 280 -20.88 -46.57 -3.36
C SER A 280 -20.62 -48.03 -3.06
N ILE A 281 -19.72 -48.33 -2.11
CA ILE A 281 -19.42 -49.72 -1.69
C ILE A 281 -20.67 -50.38 -1.10
N VAL A 282 -21.39 -49.68 -0.22
CA VAL A 282 -22.65 -50.18 0.37
C VAL A 282 -23.68 -50.43 -0.73
N CYS A 283 -23.83 -49.52 -1.69
CA CYS A 283 -24.75 -49.66 -2.81
C CYS A 283 -24.42 -50.89 -3.68
N ILE A 284 -23.13 -51.14 -3.97
CA ILE A 284 -22.68 -52.33 -4.71
C ILE A 284 -23.01 -53.62 -3.93
N ILE A 285 -22.73 -53.65 -2.63
CA ILE A 285 -23.01 -54.83 -1.77
C ILE A 285 -24.51 -55.10 -1.70
N VAL A 286 -25.33 -54.07 -1.47
CA VAL A 286 -26.80 -54.22 -1.39
C VAL A 286 -27.36 -54.67 -2.74
N SER A 287 -26.91 -54.07 -3.84
CA SER A 287 -27.33 -54.47 -5.19
C SER A 287 -26.95 -55.92 -5.49
N GLY A 288 -25.71 -56.33 -5.17
CA GLY A 288 -25.26 -57.70 -5.33
C GLY A 288 -26.05 -58.71 -4.48
N LEU A 289 -26.40 -58.35 -3.24
CA LEU A 289 -27.22 -59.20 -2.37
C LEU A 289 -28.66 -59.35 -2.92
N THR A 290 -29.28 -58.26 -3.37
CA THR A 290 -30.63 -58.33 -3.98
C THR A 290 -30.63 -59.18 -5.24
N LEU A 291 -29.57 -59.07 -6.05
CA LEU A 291 -29.37 -59.88 -7.25
C LEU A 291 -29.15 -61.36 -6.90
N PHE A 292 -28.35 -61.66 -5.88
CA PHE A 292 -28.16 -63.04 -5.38
C PHE A 292 -29.48 -63.68 -4.93
N LEU A 293 -30.30 -62.94 -4.17
CA LEU A 293 -31.61 -63.45 -3.75
C LEU A 293 -32.53 -63.69 -4.93
N ALA A 294 -32.53 -62.79 -5.93
CA ALA A 294 -33.33 -62.95 -7.14
C ALA A 294 -32.87 -64.16 -7.97
N THR A 295 -31.58 -64.33 -8.21
CA THR A 295 -31.06 -65.47 -8.98
C THR A 295 -31.25 -66.80 -8.26
N LYS A 296 -31.08 -66.83 -6.93
CA LYS A 296 -31.37 -68.02 -6.11
C LYS A 296 -32.85 -68.40 -6.15
N TRP A 297 -33.74 -67.41 -6.09
CA TRP A 297 -35.18 -67.66 -6.23
C TRP A 297 -35.52 -68.19 -7.63
N GLU A 298 -35.00 -67.57 -8.69
CA GLU A 298 -35.25 -68.01 -10.07
C GLU A 298 -34.72 -69.43 -10.33
N SER A 299 -33.55 -69.78 -9.78
CA SER A 299 -32.92 -71.11 -9.90
C SER A 299 -33.78 -72.24 -9.27
N ASN A 300 -34.53 -71.92 -8.21
CA ASN A 300 -35.43 -72.87 -7.55
C ASN A 300 -36.75 -73.09 -8.31
N VAL A 301 -37.14 -72.19 -9.22
CA VAL A 301 -38.43 -72.27 -9.93
C VAL A 301 -38.28 -72.96 -11.29
N HIS A 302 -37.27 -72.58 -12.09
CA HIS A 302 -37.02 -73.19 -13.40
C HIS A 302 -35.59 -72.89 -13.87
N LYS A 303 -34.88 -73.90 -14.38
CA LYS A 303 -33.51 -73.73 -14.87
C LYS A 303 -33.46 -73.66 -16.40
N SER A 304 -32.85 -72.59 -16.91
CA SER A 304 -32.47 -72.42 -18.31
C SER A 304 -30.94 -72.49 -18.42
N PRO A 305 -30.36 -73.02 -19.51
CA PRO A 305 -28.91 -73.15 -19.66
C PRO A 305 -28.13 -71.82 -19.69
N THR A 306 -28.82 -70.69 -19.87
CA THR A 306 -28.22 -69.33 -19.91
C THR A 306 -28.53 -68.49 -18.66
N GLN A 307 -29.08 -69.11 -17.62
CA GLN A 307 -29.44 -68.46 -16.37
C GLN A 307 -28.37 -68.74 -15.30
N PRO A 308 -28.07 -67.77 -14.40
CA PRO A 308 -27.19 -68.01 -13.27
C PRO A 308 -27.72 -69.17 -12.40
N ASP A 309 -26.81 -70.01 -11.88
CA ASP A 309 -27.20 -71.17 -11.04
C ASP A 309 -27.69 -70.76 -9.64
N GLY A 310 -27.66 -69.47 -9.33
CA GLY A 310 -28.03 -68.93 -8.02
C GLY A 310 -26.92 -69.10 -6.98
N THR A 311 -25.68 -69.32 -7.44
CA THR A 311 -24.50 -69.36 -6.57
C THR A 311 -24.06 -67.95 -6.20
N LEU A 312 -23.36 -67.81 -5.06
CA LEU A 312 -22.78 -66.53 -4.66
C LEU A 312 -21.73 -66.04 -5.67
N GLY A 313 -21.00 -66.98 -6.29
CA GLY A 313 -20.00 -66.68 -7.31
C GLY A 313 -20.60 -66.04 -8.55
N ASP A 314 -21.71 -66.58 -9.08
CA ASP A 314 -22.35 -66.01 -10.26
C ASP A 314 -22.95 -64.62 -10.00
N ALA A 315 -23.56 -64.43 -8.82
CA ALA A 315 -24.07 -63.13 -8.42
C ALA A 315 -22.95 -62.10 -8.22
N PHE A 316 -21.81 -62.52 -7.67
CA PHE A 316 -20.62 -61.68 -7.55
C PHE A 316 -20.05 -61.32 -8.92
N LEU A 317 -19.89 -62.29 -9.83
CA LEU A 317 -19.39 -62.04 -11.18
C LEU A 317 -20.31 -61.09 -11.95
N LEU A 318 -21.63 -61.30 -11.89
CA LEU A 318 -22.61 -60.42 -12.53
C LEU A 318 -22.59 -59.00 -11.93
N THR A 319 -22.38 -58.89 -10.61
CA THR A 319 -22.21 -57.60 -9.92
C THR A 319 -20.93 -56.89 -10.35
N MET A 320 -19.82 -57.61 -10.41
CA MET A 320 -18.54 -57.07 -10.87
C MET A 320 -18.58 -56.66 -12.34
N SER A 321 -19.28 -57.41 -13.20
CA SER A 321 -19.55 -57.01 -14.59
C SER A 321 -20.26 -55.65 -14.64
N ALA A 322 -21.31 -55.45 -13.83
CA ALA A 322 -22.03 -54.18 -13.77
C ALA A 322 -21.15 -53.02 -13.25
N VAL A 323 -20.31 -53.25 -12.24
CA VAL A 323 -19.35 -52.25 -11.73
C VAL A 323 -18.32 -51.86 -12.80
N CYS A 324 -17.81 -52.85 -13.52
CA CYS A 324 -16.84 -52.66 -14.61
C CYS A 324 -17.49 -52.15 -15.90
N GLN A 325 -18.82 -51.96 -15.94
CA GLN A 325 -19.58 -51.65 -17.15
C GLN A 325 -19.36 -52.66 -18.30
N GLN A 326 -19.17 -53.92 -17.93
CA GLN A 326 -19.02 -55.05 -18.84
C GLN A 326 -20.29 -55.90 -18.87
N GLY A 327 -20.55 -56.54 -20.00
CA GLY A 327 -21.62 -57.54 -20.11
C GLY A 327 -21.24 -58.86 -19.42
N CYS A 328 -22.23 -59.67 -19.08
CA CYS A 328 -22.05 -61.05 -18.63
C CYS A 328 -22.86 -61.99 -19.52
N VAL A 329 -22.38 -63.22 -19.71
CA VAL A 329 -23.07 -64.24 -20.51
C VAL A 329 -24.29 -64.80 -19.77
N LEU A 330 -24.25 -64.80 -18.43
CA LEU A 330 -25.32 -65.30 -17.57
C LEU A 330 -26.26 -64.16 -17.18
N GLU A 331 -27.56 -64.30 -17.47
CA GLU A 331 -28.56 -63.27 -17.17
C GLU A 331 -29.84 -63.86 -16.52
N PRO A 332 -30.46 -63.16 -15.57
CA PRO A 332 -31.79 -63.53 -15.07
C PRO A 332 -32.83 -63.52 -16.20
N LYS A 333 -33.72 -64.51 -16.20
CA LYS A 333 -34.72 -64.69 -17.26
C LYS A 333 -36.11 -64.22 -16.84
N LYS A 334 -36.41 -64.16 -15.53
CA LYS A 334 -37.71 -63.66 -15.08
C LYS A 334 -37.72 -62.13 -15.07
N ILE A 335 -38.93 -61.57 -15.17
CA ILE A 335 -39.15 -60.12 -15.22
C ILE A 335 -38.57 -59.43 -13.98
N SER A 336 -38.69 -60.04 -12.80
CA SER A 336 -38.18 -59.49 -11.55
C SER A 336 -36.64 -59.35 -11.56
N GLY A 337 -35.90 -60.41 -11.93
CA GLY A 337 -34.44 -60.35 -12.01
C GLY A 337 -33.96 -59.38 -13.09
N ARG A 338 -34.66 -59.31 -14.23
CA ARG A 338 -34.35 -58.33 -15.30
C ARG A 338 -34.53 -56.89 -14.85
N MET A 339 -35.58 -56.58 -14.09
CA MET A 339 -35.78 -55.24 -13.54
C MET A 339 -34.70 -54.86 -12.52
N ILE A 340 -34.26 -55.82 -11.68
CA ILE A 340 -33.15 -55.61 -10.73
C ILE A 340 -31.85 -55.33 -11.47
N VAL A 341 -31.51 -56.12 -12.49
CA VAL A 341 -30.31 -55.91 -13.32
C VAL A 341 -30.37 -54.56 -14.04
N LEU A 342 -31.52 -54.19 -14.62
CA LEU A 342 -31.69 -52.91 -15.30
C LEU A 342 -31.44 -51.73 -14.34
N PHE A 343 -32.02 -51.77 -13.15
CA PHE A 343 -31.85 -50.73 -12.15
C PHE A 343 -30.39 -50.66 -11.64
N MET A 344 -29.78 -51.82 -11.37
CA MET A 344 -28.39 -51.95 -10.97
C MET A 344 -27.43 -51.35 -12.00
N PHE A 345 -27.53 -51.77 -13.26
CA PHE A 345 -26.67 -51.25 -14.34
C PHE A 345 -26.86 -49.76 -14.53
N THR A 346 -28.10 -49.27 -14.49
CA THR A 346 -28.40 -47.83 -14.61
C THR A 346 -27.78 -47.03 -13.45
N ALA A 347 -27.92 -47.50 -12.22
CA ALA A 347 -27.36 -46.85 -11.03
C ALA A 347 -25.82 -46.82 -11.06
N LEU A 348 -25.18 -47.94 -11.42
CA LEU A 348 -23.72 -48.02 -11.53
C LEU A 348 -23.19 -47.22 -12.73
N MET A 349 -23.95 -47.12 -13.82
CA MET A 349 -23.61 -46.27 -14.97
C MET A 349 -23.63 -44.79 -14.60
N ALA A 350 -24.65 -44.36 -13.85
CA ALA A 350 -24.70 -42.99 -13.33
C ALA A 350 -23.50 -42.67 -12.42
N LEU A 351 -23.13 -43.61 -11.53
CA LEU A 351 -21.96 -43.46 -10.67
C LEU A 351 -20.65 -43.37 -11.47
N TYR A 352 -20.48 -44.24 -12.47
CA TYR A 352 -19.31 -44.25 -13.36
C TYR A 352 -19.20 -42.94 -14.18
N ALA A 353 -20.32 -42.43 -14.70
CA ALA A 353 -20.36 -41.17 -15.43
C ALA A 353 -19.97 -39.98 -14.52
N ALA A 354 -20.49 -39.94 -13.29
CA ALA A 354 -20.14 -38.90 -12.32
C ALA A 354 -18.65 -38.93 -11.92
N TYR A 355 -18.10 -40.13 -11.69
CA TYR A 355 -16.68 -40.31 -11.41
C TYR A 355 -15.81 -39.81 -12.57
N SER A 356 -16.15 -40.20 -13.79
CA SER A 356 -15.43 -39.82 -15.01
C SER A 356 -15.44 -38.32 -15.24
N ALA A 357 -16.60 -37.66 -15.07
CA ALA A 357 -16.72 -36.21 -15.19
C ALA A 357 -15.85 -35.48 -14.15
N ASN A 358 -15.87 -35.93 -12.89
CA ASN A 358 -15.12 -35.30 -11.80
C ASN A 358 -13.60 -35.43 -11.97
N ILE A 359 -13.10 -36.56 -12.48
CA ILE A 359 -11.67 -36.71 -12.80
C ILE A 359 -11.20 -35.67 -13.82
N VAL A 360 -11.97 -35.47 -14.89
CA VAL A 360 -11.61 -34.53 -15.96
C VAL A 360 -11.53 -33.09 -15.43
N VAL A 361 -12.43 -32.72 -14.51
CA VAL A 361 -12.41 -31.42 -13.84
C VAL A 361 -11.16 -31.29 -12.96
N LEU A 362 -10.84 -32.30 -12.15
CA LEU A 362 -9.70 -32.29 -11.25
C LEU A 362 -8.35 -32.24 -11.98
N LEU A 363 -8.24 -32.85 -13.16
CA LEU A 363 -7.05 -32.76 -14.01
C LEU A 363 -6.75 -31.34 -14.50
N ARG A 364 -7.79 -30.50 -14.63
CA ARG A 364 -7.66 -29.10 -15.05
C ARG A 364 -7.59 -28.13 -13.87
N ALA A 365 -7.89 -28.59 -12.65
CA ALA A 365 -7.91 -27.75 -11.47
C ALA A 365 -6.50 -27.30 -11.06
N PRO A 366 -6.31 -26.02 -10.72
CA PRO A 366 -5.04 -25.56 -10.18
C PRO A 366 -4.81 -26.15 -8.79
N SER A 367 -3.53 -26.35 -8.44
CA SER A 367 -3.18 -26.79 -7.09
C SER A 367 -3.05 -25.61 -6.12
N HIS A 368 -3.49 -25.81 -4.87
CA HIS A 368 -3.20 -24.92 -3.73
C HIS A 368 -1.94 -25.37 -2.97
N ALA A 369 -0.96 -25.97 -3.65
CA ALA A 369 0.22 -26.53 -3.01
C ALA A 369 1.09 -25.43 -2.37
N ILE A 370 1.27 -24.30 -3.06
CA ILE A 370 2.17 -23.22 -2.68
C ILE A 370 1.35 -22.03 -2.16
N THR A 371 1.21 -21.93 -0.85
CA THR A 371 0.46 -20.85 -0.16
C THR A 371 1.33 -19.99 0.76
N SER A 372 2.60 -20.34 0.92
CA SER A 372 3.55 -19.64 1.79
C SER A 372 4.91 -19.53 1.13
N LEU A 373 5.71 -18.56 1.59
CA LEU A 373 7.07 -18.34 1.11
C LEU A 373 7.95 -19.58 1.33
N GLN A 374 7.78 -20.28 2.46
CA GLN A 374 8.52 -21.51 2.74
C GLN A 374 8.24 -22.60 1.71
N LYS A 375 6.95 -22.83 1.40
CA LYS A 375 6.57 -23.81 0.37
C LYS A 375 7.04 -23.38 -1.03
N LEU A 376 7.11 -22.07 -1.30
CA LEU A 376 7.67 -21.56 -2.55
C LEU A 376 9.17 -21.84 -2.63
N TYR A 377 9.91 -21.62 -1.54
CA TYR A 377 11.34 -21.95 -1.44
C TYR A 377 11.59 -23.44 -1.68
N ASP A 378 10.79 -24.31 -1.05
CA ASP A 378 10.93 -25.76 -1.17
C ASP A 378 10.49 -26.29 -2.55
N SER A 379 9.70 -25.53 -3.30
CA SER A 379 9.15 -25.95 -4.60
C SER A 379 10.17 -26.05 -5.74
N LYS A 380 11.43 -25.65 -5.50
CA LYS A 380 12.53 -25.62 -6.50
C LYS A 380 12.18 -24.86 -7.79
N ILE A 381 11.18 -23.98 -7.75
CA ILE A 381 10.84 -23.09 -8.87
C ILE A 381 11.98 -22.09 -9.05
N THR A 382 12.43 -21.92 -10.29
CA THR A 382 13.43 -20.90 -10.63
C THR A 382 12.81 -19.52 -10.43
N LEU A 383 13.37 -18.75 -9.50
CA LEU A 383 12.97 -17.38 -9.25
C LEU A 383 13.73 -16.44 -10.17
N ALA A 384 13.01 -15.49 -10.76
CA ALA A 384 13.58 -14.37 -11.50
C ALA A 384 12.96 -13.07 -10.99
N ALA A 385 13.74 -12.01 -10.99
CA ALA A 385 13.29 -10.66 -10.69
C ALA A 385 13.79 -9.74 -11.81
N ASN A 386 13.10 -8.61 -12.02
CA ASN A 386 13.58 -7.61 -12.97
C ASN A 386 14.94 -7.06 -12.51
N ASP A 387 15.88 -6.90 -13.42
CA ASP A 387 17.24 -6.46 -13.10
C ASP A 387 17.30 -4.93 -12.96
N VAL A 388 16.80 -4.45 -11.83
CA VAL A 388 16.75 -3.03 -11.48
C VAL A 388 17.39 -2.79 -10.13
N ASP A 389 18.09 -1.66 -9.97
CA ASP A 389 18.80 -1.28 -8.74
C ASP A 389 17.97 -1.46 -7.46
N TYR A 390 16.68 -1.19 -7.58
CA TYR A 390 15.72 -1.34 -6.50
C TYR A 390 15.62 -2.79 -5.98
N ASN A 391 15.55 -3.77 -6.88
CA ASN A 391 15.47 -5.19 -6.50
C ASN A 391 16.78 -5.65 -5.87
N HIS A 392 17.92 -5.20 -6.39
CA HIS A 392 19.23 -5.46 -5.77
C HIS A 392 19.30 -4.92 -4.35
N PHE A 393 18.85 -3.69 -4.14
CA PHE A 393 18.84 -3.08 -2.81
C PHE A 393 17.95 -3.85 -1.83
N LEU A 394 16.71 -4.15 -2.19
CA LEU A 394 15.80 -4.88 -1.30
C LEU A 394 16.30 -6.28 -0.96
N LEU A 395 16.73 -7.04 -1.98
CA LEU A 395 17.19 -8.41 -1.79
C LEU A 395 18.51 -8.46 -1.01
N LYS A 396 19.42 -7.50 -1.21
CA LYS A 396 20.70 -7.41 -0.49
C LYS A 396 20.53 -7.02 0.99
N VAL A 397 19.57 -6.15 1.32
CA VAL A 397 19.26 -5.78 2.71
C VAL A 397 18.81 -7.01 3.52
N SER A 398 18.13 -7.98 2.88
CA SER A 398 17.74 -9.22 3.56
C SER A 398 18.95 -10.04 4.03
N ASN A 399 20.01 -10.13 3.23
CA ASN A 399 21.21 -10.91 3.57
C ASN A 399 21.95 -10.37 4.81
N LYS A 400 22.01 -9.05 4.99
CA LYS A 400 22.61 -8.43 6.20
C LYS A 400 21.81 -8.71 7.48
N LYS A 401 20.48 -8.84 7.38
CA LYS A 401 19.64 -9.12 8.55
C LYS A 401 19.76 -10.58 9.01
N TYR A 402 20.03 -11.51 8.09
CA TYR A 402 20.26 -12.92 8.41
C TYR A 402 21.71 -13.23 8.83
N SER A 403 22.72 -12.47 8.39
CA SER A 403 24.09 -12.62 8.90
C SER A 403 24.17 -12.27 10.38
N ASN A 404 23.51 -11.19 10.81
CA ASN A 404 23.50 -10.76 12.21
C ASN A 404 22.69 -11.69 13.14
N HIS A 405 21.91 -12.64 12.61
CA HIS A 405 21.21 -13.66 13.38
C HIS A 405 21.91 -15.04 13.37
N ARG A 406 23.03 -15.19 12.65
CA ARG A 406 23.89 -16.38 12.73
C ARG A 406 25.14 -16.18 13.60
N GLU A 407 25.39 -14.96 14.08
CA GLU A 407 26.55 -14.61 14.90
C GLU A 407 26.22 -14.43 16.40
N THR A 408 25.08 -14.94 16.86
CA THR A 408 24.74 -15.13 18.28
C THR A 408 24.23 -16.54 18.47
#